data_AF-A0A4Y8C585-F1
#
_entry.id   AF-A0A4Y8C585-F1
#
_cell.length_a   1.000
_cell.length_b   1.000
_cell.length_c   1.000
_cell.angle_alpha   90.00
_cell.angle_beta   90.00
_cell.angle_gamma   90.00
#
_symmetry.space_group_name_H-M   'P 1'
#
loop_
_entity.id
_entity.type
_entity.pdbx_description
1 polymer ?
#
loop_
_entity_poly.entity_id
_entity_poly.type
_entity_poly.pdbx_seq_one_letter_code
_entity_poly.pdbx_strand_id
1 'polypeptide(L)'
;LYEKESGNTLKWVAVGTGAALKMGEDCNADVLFVHSPKAEKEFMKKGFGVDRTPVMYNDFIIIADKSLASKFKGKNLKESLELIKNE
;
A
#
# COMPACT_ATOMS: atom_id res chain seq x y z
N LEU A 1 21.40 3.37 4.35
CA LEU A 1 21.20 4.41 5.37
C LEU A 1 20.87 3.77 6.71
N TYR A 2 19.73 3.08 6.84
CA TYR A 2 19.33 2.37 8.07
C TYR A 2 20.44 1.49 8.67
N GLU A 3 21.00 0.54 7.92
CA GLU A 3 22.03 -0.38 8.47
C GLU A 3 23.29 0.34 8.95
N LYS A 4 23.65 1.46 8.31
CA LYS A 4 24.81 2.27 8.68
C LYS A 4 24.56 3.08 9.96
N GLU A 5 23.32 3.52 10.18
CA GLU A 5 22.93 4.35 11.32
C GLU A 5 22.53 3.52 12.55
N SER A 6 21.86 2.40 12.34
CA SER A 6 21.37 1.53 13.42
C SER A 6 22.34 0.40 13.78
N GLY A 7 23.24 0.03 12.87
CA GLY A 7 24.08 -1.16 12.99
C GLY A 7 23.34 -2.49 12.79
N ASN A 8 22.03 -2.45 12.50
CA ASN A 8 21.20 -3.64 12.29
C ASN A 8 21.03 -3.95 10.80
N THR A 9 21.14 -5.22 10.43
CA THR A 9 20.85 -5.70 9.07
C THR A 9 19.35 -5.91 8.88
N LEU A 10 18.76 -5.28 7.86
CA LEU A 10 17.35 -5.47 7.54
C LEU A 10 17.19 -6.68 6.60
N LYS A 11 16.45 -7.70 7.02
CA LYS A 11 16.08 -8.84 6.18
C LYS A 11 14.58 -8.80 5.91
N TRP A 12 14.17 -8.97 4.66
CA TRP A 12 12.76 -8.98 4.28
C TRP A 12 12.40 -10.20 3.45
N VAL A 13 11.13 -10.59 3.52
CA VAL A 13 10.54 -11.65 2.70
C VAL A 13 9.34 -11.05 1.97
N ALA A 14 9.42 -10.96 0.65
CA ALA A 14 8.36 -10.37 -0.18
C ALA A 14 7.32 -11.44 -0.53
N VAL A 15 6.14 -11.33 0.06
CA VAL A 15 4.99 -12.22 -0.16
C VAL A 15 3.70 -11.41 -0.26
N GLY A 16 2.60 -12.05 -0.67
CA GLY A 16 1.28 -11.40 -0.69
C GLY A 16 0.85 -10.93 0.70
N THR A 17 0.03 -9.87 0.77
CA THR A 17 -0.36 -9.23 2.04
C THR A 17 -0.95 -10.21 3.07
N GLY A 18 -1.75 -11.19 2.65
CA GLY A 18 -2.29 -12.19 3.57
C GLY A 18 -1.20 -13.07 4.20
N ALA A 19 -0.21 -13.50 3.41
CA ALA A 19 0.92 -14.28 3.91
C ALA A 19 1.82 -13.45 4.83
N ALA A 20 2.06 -12.17 4.51
CA ALA A 20 2.84 -11.28 5.36
C ALA A 20 2.17 -11.05 6.73
N LEU A 21 0.85 -10.79 6.74
CA LEU A 21 0.10 -10.65 8.00
C LEU A 21 0.12 -11.96 8.80
N LYS A 22 0.01 -13.12 8.13
CA LYS A 22 0.09 -14.42 8.80
C LYS A 22 1.48 -14.67 9.42
N MET A 23 2.56 -14.25 8.76
CA MET A 23 3.91 -14.32 9.34
C MET A 23 4.02 -13.51 10.63
N GLY A 24 3.40 -12.33 10.71
CA GLY A 24 3.37 -11.55 11.96
C GLY A 24 2.50 -12.18 13.04
N GLU A 25 1.36 -12.75 12.67
CA GLU A 25 0.49 -13.50 13.60
C GLU A 25 1.21 -14.72 14.19
N ASP A 26 2.02 -15.41 13.38
CA ASP A 26 2.80 -16.58 13.78
C ASP A 26 4.15 -16.22 14.44
N CYS A 27 4.39 -14.94 14.76
CA CYS A 27 5.63 -14.42 15.37
C CYS A 27 6.91 -14.70 14.56
N ASN A 28 6.79 -14.83 13.22
CA ASN A 28 7.91 -15.09 12.31
C ASN A 28 8.53 -13.80 11.74
N ALA A 29 8.03 -12.62 12.12
CA ALA A 29 8.54 -11.32 11.68
C ALA A 29 8.46 -10.28 12.82
N ASP A 30 9.47 -9.44 12.93
CA ASP A 30 9.51 -8.36 13.93
C ASP A 30 8.68 -7.13 13.51
N VAL A 31 8.66 -6.85 12.20
CA VAL A 31 7.97 -5.70 11.60
C VAL A 31 7.26 -6.14 10.34
N LEU A 32 6.05 -5.63 10.14
CA LEU A 32 5.28 -5.84 8.92
C LEU A 32 5.25 -4.57 8.06
N PHE A 33 5.52 -4.73 6.77
CA PHE A 33 5.42 -3.66 5.78
C PHE A 33 4.48 -4.05 4.64
N VAL A 34 3.24 -3.56 4.71
CA VAL A 34 2.13 -3.93 3.82
C VAL A 34 1.37 -2.69 3.34
N HIS A 35 0.53 -2.85 2.30
CA HIS A 35 -0.23 -1.76 1.68
C HIS A 35 -1.75 -2.04 1.63
N SER A 36 -2.31 -2.62 2.70
CA SER A 36 -3.75 -2.95 2.79
C SER A 36 -4.37 -2.39 4.05
N PRO A 37 -4.85 -1.13 4.02
CA PRO A 37 -5.35 -0.44 5.20
C PRO A 37 -6.48 -1.19 5.91
N LYS A 38 -7.34 -1.89 5.16
CA LYS A 38 -8.43 -2.69 5.74
C LYS A 38 -7.88 -3.87 6.53
N ALA A 39 -6.95 -4.64 5.95
CA ALA A 39 -6.39 -5.82 6.59
C ALA A 39 -5.50 -5.46 7.78
N GLU A 40 -4.71 -4.39 7.67
CA GLU A 40 -3.92 -3.83 8.78
C GLU A 40 -4.80 -3.45 9.97
N LYS A 41 -5.92 -2.75 9.74
CA LYS A 41 -6.84 -2.36 10.83
C LYS A 41 -7.42 -3.57 11.56
N GLU A 42 -7.79 -4.61 10.82
CA GLU A 42 -8.28 -5.85 11.43
C GLU A 42 -7.18 -6.60 12.19
N PHE A 43 -5.95 -6.61 11.66
CA PHE A 43 -4.78 -7.16 12.34
C PHE A 43 -4.50 -6.48 13.70
N MET A 44 -4.55 -5.14 13.73
CA MET A 44 -4.41 -4.36 14.96
C MET A 44 -5.56 -4.64 15.95
N LYS A 45 -6.81 -4.69 15.47
CA LYS A 45 -7.98 -4.99 16.32
C LYS A 45 -7.91 -6.37 16.97
N LYS A 46 -7.31 -7.35 16.29
CA LYS A 46 -7.10 -8.70 16.81
C LYS A 46 -5.95 -8.78 17.82
N GLY A 47 -5.21 -7.70 18.04
CA GLY A 47 -4.11 -7.62 19.02
C GLY A 47 -2.79 -8.20 18.53
N PHE A 48 -2.64 -8.46 17.23
CA PHE A 48 -1.39 -8.99 16.68
C PHE A 48 -0.33 -7.93 16.39
N GLY A 49 -0.72 -6.64 16.39
CA GLY A 49 0.20 -5.52 16.20
C GLY A 49 0.07 -4.49 17.32
N VAL A 50 1.16 -3.77 17.57
CA VAL A 50 1.25 -2.78 18.65
C VAL A 50 1.19 -1.35 18.10
N ASP A 51 2.03 -1.04 17.11
CA ASP A 51 2.11 0.29 16.49
C ASP A 51 1.87 0.22 14.98
N ARG A 52 0.92 1.04 14.49
CA ARG A 52 0.63 1.18 13.07
C ARG A 52 1.03 2.56 12.55
N THR A 53 2.12 2.63 11.80
CA THR A 53 2.64 3.87 11.22
C THR A 53 2.53 3.88 9.70
N PRO A 54 1.75 4.80 9.10
CA PRO A 54 1.76 5.02 7.66
C PRO A 54 3.10 5.63 7.22
N VAL A 55 3.82 4.96 6.31
CA VAL A 55 5.12 5.42 5.80
C VAL A 55 5.01 6.03 4.41
N MET A 56 4.19 5.43 3.54
CA MET A 56 4.05 5.85 2.15
C MET A 56 2.63 5.60 1.65
N TYR A 57 2.20 6.43 0.71
CA TYR A 57 1.05 6.16 -0.15
C TYR A 57 1.53 6.27 -1.60
N ASN A 58 1.05 5.39 -2.47
CA ASN A 58 1.28 5.52 -3.90
C ASN A 58 0.13 6.28 -4.54
N ASP A 59 0.47 7.27 -5.34
CA ASP A 59 -0.50 7.96 -6.19
C ASP A 59 -0.84 7.09 -7.41
N PHE A 60 -2.13 7.04 -7.74
CA PHE A 60 -2.60 6.45 -8.99
C PHE A 60 -2.78 7.54 -10.02
N ILE A 61 -2.16 7.38 -11.19
CA ILE A 61 -2.30 8.30 -12.32
C ILE A 61 -3.03 7.61 -13.47
N ILE A 62 -3.84 8.38 -14.20
CA ILE A 62 -4.43 7.94 -15.47
C ILE A 62 -3.52 8.42 -16.59
N ILE A 63 -3.14 7.49 -17.45
CA ILE A 63 -2.38 7.78 -18.67
C ILE A 63 -3.33 7.64 -19.85
N ALA A 64 -3.33 8.62 -20.74
CA ALA A 64 -4.14 8.63 -21.96
C ALA A 64 -3.35 9.27 -23.10
N ASP A 65 -3.76 9.00 -24.34
CA ASP A 65 -3.21 9.72 -25.49
C ASP A 65 -3.46 11.23 -25.36
N LYS A 66 -2.54 12.04 -25.88
CA LYS A 66 -2.62 13.51 -25.76
C LYS A 66 -3.91 14.07 -26.39
N SER A 67 -4.47 13.42 -27.41
CA SER A 67 -5.75 13.80 -28.01
C SER A 67 -6.94 13.69 -27.03
N LEU A 68 -6.83 12.82 -26.03
CA LEU A 68 -7.87 12.59 -25.02
C LEU A 68 -7.69 13.46 -23.77
N ALA A 69 -6.58 14.18 -23.64
CA ALA A 69 -6.28 15.00 -22.46
C ALA A 69 -7.36 16.07 -22.19
N SER A 70 -8.02 16.57 -23.22
CA SER A 70 -9.14 17.51 -23.11
C SER A 70 -10.37 16.90 -22.43
N LYS A 71 -10.66 15.62 -22.67
CA LYS A 71 -11.81 14.89 -22.08
C LYS A 71 -11.69 14.73 -20.57
N PHE A 72 -10.45 14.63 -20.06
CA PHE A 72 -10.16 14.40 -18.63
C PHE A 72 -9.77 15.67 -17.86
N LYS A 73 -9.72 16.82 -18.53
CA LYS A 73 -9.31 18.09 -17.90
C LYS A 73 -10.30 18.50 -16.79
N GLY A 74 -9.78 18.76 -15.60
CA GLY A 74 -10.58 19.20 -14.44
C GLY A 74 -11.39 18.09 -13.76
N LYS A 75 -11.24 16.83 -14.18
CA LYS A 75 -11.91 15.69 -13.57
C LYS A 75 -11.01 15.03 -12.53
N ASN A 76 -11.63 14.51 -11.47
CA ASN A 76 -10.94 13.64 -10.52
C ASN A 76 -10.87 12.19 -11.04
N LEU A 77 -10.15 11.32 -10.32
CA LEU A 77 -9.95 9.92 -10.72
C LEU A 77 -11.27 9.17 -10.91
N LYS A 78 -12.25 9.39 -10.01
CA LYS A 78 -13.55 8.71 -10.06
C LYS A 78 -14.33 9.12 -11.30
N GLU A 79 -14.45 10.42 -11.54
CA GLU A 79 -15.14 10.98 -12.71
C GLU A 79 -14.49 10.53 -14.02
N SER A 80 -13.16 10.44 -14.04
CA SER A 80 -12.41 9.98 -15.21
C SER A 80 -12.68 8.49 -15.49
N LEU A 81 -12.71 7.65 -14.45
CA LEU A 81 -13.02 6.22 -14.60
C LEU A 81 -14.47 5.96 -15.01
N GLU A 82 -15.42 6.76 -14.50
CA GLU A 82 -16.82 6.68 -14.93
C GLU A 82 -16.99 7.04 -16.42
N LEU A 83 -16.21 8.00 -16.92
CA LEU A 83 -16.23 8.39 -18.33
C LEU A 83 -15.69 7.26 -19.22
N ILE A 84 -14.58 6.63 -18.83
CA ILE A 84 -14.00 5.47 -19.54
C ILE A 84 -14.98 4.29 -19.57
N LYS A 85 -15.73 4.05 -18.48
CA LYS A 85 -16.69 2.95 -18.41
C LYS A 85 -17.87 3.09 -19.39
N ASN A 86 -18.22 4.32 -19.74
CA ASN A 86 -19.40 4.65 -20.54
C ASN A 86 -19.09 4.89 -22.02
N GLU A 87 -17.82 4.81 -22.44
CA GLU A 87 -17.41 4.73 -23.85
C GLU A 87 -17.34 3.25 -24.30
#